data_AF-A0A418ASM8-F1
#
_entry.id   AF-A0A418ASM8-F1
#
_cell.length_a   1.000
_cell.length_b   1.000
_cell.length_c   1.000
_cell.angle_alpha   90.00
_cell.angle_beta   90.00
_cell.angle_gamma   90.00
#
_symmetry.space_group_name_H-M   'P 1'
#
loop_
_entity.id
_entity.type
_entity.pdbx_description
1 polymer ?
#
loop_
_entity_poly.entity_id
_entity_poly.type
_entity_poly.pdbx_seq_one_letter_code
_entity_poly.pdbx_strand_id
1 'polypeptide(L)'
;MREIVGWLHMNTGQHTKSISEEAAMASLLHDNHSTVKPDVLLDIIKCERDLQNRIVRWGIASATALQHLVGVSLKVRISTNTAKGKSTSMLTFALKQQHALDGFYVDIPAGLQGKHEEHALFDMLRMLEPRFLMGRHGDTSFSSLIPELFPNTKDNRYTTSAEYVASAKVVKGHSTHVEVPLDDILADLAELATRSSDAALHHPMLLDDATSRASLDLASLINAGRVDTICGHISRNPVDFGIQLHALFSNDRQTFEYFIRQRLVHRWLRATWGGNSSFDHLYTKTFGMTMTRTSMVHLFGEMRIADNLACVSAATAEGDEVSLSRLELELVLTLADVLLSVHSPLFYTSDAAVLASIGHSVDVIAMHRGPRSLSSNTIAAVLLTTQLGSELWRILENLYADDDDMQRVLATLLELHDSGDATLANLACVRVDKESACLVTDDDHAPADLQPNNFEGTSPFILAAPPGPTDLGEDRQHC
;
A
#
# COMPACT_ATOMS: atom_id res chain seq x y z
N MET A 1 -17.73 45.66 4.88
CA MET A 1 -18.42 44.35 4.92
C MET A 1 -17.70 43.55 6.00
N ARG A 2 -18.40 42.99 7.01
CA ARG A 2 -17.71 42.16 8.03
C ARG A 2 -17.30 40.85 7.36
N GLU A 3 -16.07 40.43 7.60
CA GLU A 3 -15.49 39.22 6.98
C GLU A 3 -16.02 37.97 7.69
N ILE A 4 -16.19 36.87 6.94
CA ILE A 4 -16.57 35.58 7.52
C ILE A 4 -15.30 34.91 8.03
N VAL A 5 -15.22 34.75 9.36
CA VAL A 5 -14.09 34.10 10.03
C VAL A 5 -14.29 32.59 10.22
N GLY A 6 -15.49 32.07 9.93
CA GLY A 6 -15.72 30.62 9.86
C GLY A 6 -17.16 30.23 9.59
N TRP A 7 -17.39 28.94 9.36
CA TRP A 7 -18.66 28.38 8.92
C TRP A 7 -19.21 27.35 9.89
N LEU A 8 -20.52 27.42 10.15
CA LEU A 8 -21.28 26.42 10.90
C LEU A 8 -22.38 25.83 10.04
N HIS A 9 -22.67 24.56 10.22
CA HIS A 9 -23.56 23.76 9.39
C HIS A 9 -24.77 23.30 10.18
N MET A 10 -25.95 23.36 9.57
CA MET A 10 -27.15 22.70 10.06
C MET A 10 -27.52 21.56 9.11
N ASN A 11 -27.63 20.35 9.64
CA ASN A 11 -28.13 19.23 8.84
C ASN A 11 -29.67 19.30 8.76
N THR A 12 -30.17 19.86 7.67
CA THR A 12 -31.58 20.16 7.44
C THR A 12 -32.29 19.11 6.59
N GLY A 13 -31.54 18.15 6.04
CA GLY A 13 -32.06 16.97 5.36
C GLY A 13 -33.02 17.35 4.22
N GLN A 14 -34.20 16.73 4.21
CA GLN A 14 -35.21 16.96 3.18
C GLN A 14 -35.77 18.40 3.16
N HIS A 15 -35.59 19.15 4.26
CA HIS A 15 -36.11 20.52 4.38
C HIS A 15 -35.20 21.57 3.71
N THR A 16 -33.95 21.22 3.39
CA THR A 16 -32.94 22.14 2.82
C THR A 16 -33.45 22.91 1.60
N LYS A 17 -34.19 22.24 0.71
CA LYS A 17 -34.75 22.84 -0.50
C LYS A 17 -35.85 23.88 -0.22
N SER A 18 -36.55 23.75 0.91
CA SER A 18 -37.69 24.59 1.32
C SER A 18 -37.29 25.75 2.23
N ILE A 19 -36.01 25.84 2.60
CA ILE A 19 -35.45 26.97 3.36
C ILE A 19 -35.16 28.10 2.37
N SER A 20 -35.53 29.33 2.73
CA SER A 20 -35.11 30.55 2.02
C SER A 20 -34.04 31.21 2.88
N GLU A 21 -32.86 31.49 2.29
CA GLU A 21 -31.70 32.05 3.00
C GLU A 21 -32.04 33.41 3.65
N GLU A 22 -32.76 34.27 2.94
CA GLU A 22 -33.21 35.57 3.44
C GLU A 22 -34.19 35.43 4.63
N ALA A 23 -35.18 34.55 4.50
CA ALA A 23 -36.14 34.29 5.58
C ALA A 23 -35.48 33.61 6.79
N ALA A 24 -34.49 32.75 6.54
CA ALA A 24 -33.72 32.05 7.56
C ALA A 24 -32.84 33.03 8.36
N MET A 25 -32.12 33.93 7.67
CA MET A 25 -31.36 35.03 8.28
C MET A 25 -32.26 35.98 9.08
N ALA A 26 -33.43 36.35 8.56
CA ALA A 26 -34.37 37.22 9.27
C ALA A 26 -34.93 36.56 10.54
N SER A 27 -35.18 35.24 10.51
CA SER A 27 -35.69 34.47 11.66
C SER A 27 -34.64 34.22 12.73
N LEU A 28 -33.36 34.15 12.37
CA LEU A 28 -32.28 33.93 13.34
C LEU A 28 -32.26 34.99 14.42
N LEU A 29 -32.36 36.27 14.03
CA LEU A 29 -32.37 37.38 14.98
C LEU A 29 -33.63 37.29 15.82
N HIS A 30 -34.82 37.40 15.22
CA HIS A 30 -36.07 37.57 15.95
C HIS A 30 -36.48 36.38 16.85
N ASP A 31 -36.26 35.15 16.39
CA ASP A 31 -36.89 33.95 16.98
C ASP A 31 -35.94 33.15 17.91
N ASN A 32 -34.68 33.56 18.04
CA ASN A 32 -33.66 32.85 18.84
C ASN A 32 -33.03 33.70 19.97
N HIS A 33 -33.51 34.93 20.20
CA HIS A 33 -33.00 35.82 21.26
C HIS A 33 -33.09 35.24 22.68
N SER A 34 -34.01 34.30 22.92
CA SER A 34 -34.13 33.60 24.21
C SER A 34 -33.07 32.50 24.40
N THR A 35 -32.48 32.03 23.31
CA THR A 35 -31.55 30.88 23.28
C THR A 35 -30.11 31.35 23.16
N VAL A 36 -29.87 32.43 22.40
CA VAL A 36 -28.54 33.01 22.16
C VAL A 36 -28.62 34.51 22.29
N LYS A 37 -27.59 35.11 22.88
CA LYS A 37 -27.53 36.55 23.05
C LYS A 37 -27.57 37.27 21.68
N PRO A 38 -28.27 38.41 21.56
CA PRO A 38 -28.46 39.10 20.29
C PRO A 38 -27.16 39.52 19.59
N ASP A 39 -26.15 39.92 20.37
CA ASP A 39 -24.80 40.29 19.90
C ASP A 39 -24.09 39.12 19.20
N VAL A 40 -24.22 37.90 19.73
CA VAL A 40 -23.68 36.68 19.12
C VAL A 40 -24.42 36.29 17.83
N LEU A 41 -25.75 36.49 17.78
CA LEU A 41 -26.54 36.21 16.58
C LEU A 41 -26.28 37.21 15.44
N LEU A 42 -25.96 38.46 15.77
CA LEU A 42 -25.58 39.50 14.79
C LEU A 42 -24.26 39.22 14.08
N ASP A 43 -23.43 38.34 14.65
CA ASP A 43 -22.21 37.87 14.01
C ASP A 43 -22.48 36.74 13.01
N ILE A 44 -23.70 36.21 12.89
CA ILE A 44 -24.10 35.39 11.73
C ILE A 44 -24.41 36.34 10.58
N ILE A 45 -23.57 36.36 9.55
CA ILE A 45 -23.61 37.37 8.48
C ILE A 45 -23.92 36.78 7.11
N LYS A 46 -23.91 35.45 6.96
CA LYS A 46 -24.21 34.78 5.69
C LYS A 46 -24.94 33.46 5.93
N CYS A 47 -25.84 33.11 5.01
CA CYS A 47 -26.56 31.85 4.96
C CYS A 47 -26.49 31.32 3.53
N GLU A 48 -26.10 30.06 3.37
CA GLU A 48 -26.02 29.39 2.07
C GLU A 48 -26.66 28.00 2.16
N ARG A 49 -27.42 27.61 1.15
CA ARG A 49 -27.95 26.25 1.05
C ARG A 49 -27.03 25.37 0.22
N ASP A 50 -26.70 24.21 0.77
CA ASP A 50 -26.03 23.14 0.06
C ASP A 50 -27.05 22.03 -0.21
N LEU A 51 -27.60 22.06 -1.42
CA LEU A 51 -28.64 21.11 -1.84
C LEU A 51 -28.08 19.70 -2.05
N GLN A 52 -26.79 19.57 -2.36
CA GLN A 52 -26.13 18.29 -2.62
C GLN A 52 -25.93 17.52 -1.32
N ASN A 53 -25.42 18.19 -0.29
CA ASN A 53 -25.18 17.59 1.02
C ASN A 53 -26.37 17.70 1.99
N ARG A 54 -27.46 18.34 1.57
CA ARG A 54 -28.70 18.53 2.34
C ARG A 54 -28.47 19.28 3.67
N ILE A 55 -27.66 20.32 3.61
CA ILE A 55 -27.30 21.16 4.77
C ILE A 55 -27.47 22.65 4.47
N VAL A 56 -27.55 23.46 5.53
CA VAL A 56 -27.47 24.92 5.46
C VAL A 56 -26.19 25.38 6.16
N ARG A 57 -25.40 26.22 5.49
CA ARG A 57 -24.13 26.77 5.97
C ARG A 57 -24.33 28.21 6.42
N TRP A 58 -23.72 28.56 7.54
CA TRP A 58 -23.84 29.85 8.21
C TRP A 58 -22.47 30.47 8.38
N GLY A 59 -22.24 31.61 7.75
CA GLY A 59 -20.99 32.36 7.83
C GLY A 59 -20.99 33.26 9.05
N ILE A 60 -20.02 33.09 9.92
CA ILE A 60 -19.88 33.80 11.20
C ILE A 60 -18.74 34.81 11.11
N ALA A 61 -18.93 36.01 11.65
CA ALA A 61 -18.03 37.16 11.55
C ALA A 61 -17.11 37.36 12.76
N SER A 62 -17.23 36.50 13.78
CA SER A 62 -16.45 36.58 15.02
C SER A 62 -16.13 35.19 15.55
N ALA A 63 -14.89 35.00 16.00
CA ALA A 63 -14.44 33.75 16.60
C ALA A 63 -15.19 33.45 17.91
N THR A 64 -15.50 34.48 18.69
CA THR A 64 -16.31 34.36 19.92
C THR A 64 -17.72 33.88 19.61
N ALA A 65 -18.33 34.40 18.53
CA ALA A 65 -19.65 33.95 18.11
C ALA A 65 -19.62 32.52 17.58
N LEU A 66 -18.59 32.16 16.82
CA LEU A 66 -18.42 30.81 16.29
C LEU A 66 -18.33 29.77 17.42
N GLN A 67 -17.55 30.04 18.48
CA GLN A 67 -17.47 29.19 19.66
C GLN A 67 -18.80 29.09 20.43
N HIS A 68 -19.52 30.19 20.57
CA HIS A 68 -20.80 30.21 21.29
C HIS A 68 -21.97 29.58 20.52
N LEU A 69 -21.85 29.44 19.21
CA LEU A 69 -22.92 28.94 18.34
C LEU A 69 -22.77 27.46 18.00
N VAL A 70 -21.58 26.85 18.16
CA VAL A 70 -21.39 25.40 17.98
C VAL A 70 -22.24 24.62 18.98
N GLY A 71 -22.96 23.60 18.50
CA GLY A 71 -23.86 22.76 19.30
C GLY A 71 -25.21 23.40 19.61
N VAL A 72 -25.38 24.70 19.34
CA VAL A 72 -26.62 25.41 19.65
C VAL A 72 -27.71 25.07 18.64
N SER A 73 -28.88 24.72 19.17
CA SER A 73 -30.07 24.42 18.38
C SER A 73 -30.88 25.68 18.13
N LEU A 74 -30.94 26.11 16.87
CA LEU A 74 -31.64 27.32 16.46
C LEU A 74 -32.88 27.00 15.65
N LYS A 75 -33.92 27.82 15.86
CA LYS A 75 -35.16 27.79 15.10
C LYS A 75 -34.94 28.48 13.76
N VAL A 76 -35.28 27.78 12.70
CA VAL A 76 -35.22 28.25 11.32
C VAL A 76 -36.59 28.12 10.69
N ARG A 77 -37.00 29.17 9.97
CA ARG A 77 -38.28 29.23 9.27
C ARG A 77 -38.23 28.45 7.96
N ILE A 78 -39.18 27.55 7.76
CA ILE A 78 -39.34 26.76 6.54
C ILE A 78 -40.65 27.15 5.85
N SER A 79 -40.58 27.37 4.54
CA SER A 79 -41.75 27.69 3.72
C SER A 79 -42.18 26.47 2.92
N THR A 80 -43.40 25.99 3.17
CA THR A 80 -44.00 24.88 2.43
C THR A 80 -45.12 25.38 1.53
N ASN A 81 -45.01 25.12 0.22
CA ASN A 81 -46.10 25.35 -0.74
C ASN A 81 -47.02 24.13 -0.72
N THR A 82 -48.23 24.29 -0.20
CA THR A 82 -49.27 23.27 -0.28
C THR A 82 -50.36 23.70 -1.27
N ALA A 83 -51.15 22.76 -1.77
CA ALA A 83 -52.25 23.05 -2.71
C ALA A 83 -53.32 24.02 -2.15
N LYS A 84 -53.29 24.33 -0.84
CA LYS A 84 -54.19 25.28 -0.16
C LYS A 84 -53.53 26.62 0.22
N GLY A 85 -52.28 26.86 -0.20
CA GLY A 85 -51.54 28.11 0.06
C GLY A 85 -50.13 27.91 0.64
N LYS A 86 -49.40 29.01 0.83
CA LYS A 86 -48.09 29.06 1.52
C LYS A 86 -48.30 28.90 3.02
N SER A 87 -47.78 27.82 3.61
CA SER A 87 -47.73 27.63 5.06
C SER A 87 -46.28 27.75 5.54
N THR A 88 -46.06 28.42 6.66
CA THR A 88 -44.73 28.66 7.24
C THR A 88 -44.64 28.00 8.60
N SER A 89 -43.64 27.15 8.80
CA SER A 89 -43.40 26.44 10.07
C SER A 89 -41.99 26.72 10.59
N MET A 90 -41.81 26.64 11.91
CA MET A 90 -40.49 26.75 12.55
C MET A 90 -40.00 25.37 12.93
N LEU A 91 -38.82 24.99 12.44
CA LEU A 91 -38.13 23.78 12.88
C LEU A 91 -36.81 24.16 13.53
N THR A 92 -36.37 23.35 14.48
CA THR A 92 -35.13 23.60 15.23
C THR A 92 -34.04 22.65 14.74
N PHE A 93 -32.86 23.18 14.43
CA PHE A 93 -31.71 22.40 13.99
C PHE A 93 -30.46 22.82 14.76
N ALA A 94 -29.61 21.85 15.11
CA ALA A 94 -28.33 22.10 15.74
C ALA A 94 -27.31 22.65 14.74
N LEU A 95 -26.63 23.72 15.11
CA LEU A 95 -25.40 24.17 14.46
C LEU A 95 -24.25 23.25 14.84
N LYS A 96 -23.56 22.73 13.84
CA LYS A 96 -22.38 21.89 13.98
C LYS A 96 -21.22 22.52 13.21
N GLN A 97 -20.00 22.36 13.68
CA GLN A 97 -18.85 22.68 12.85
C GLN A 97 -18.75 21.60 11.75
N GLN A 98 -18.29 21.95 10.55
CA GLN A 98 -18.00 20.93 9.55
C GLN A 98 -16.70 20.23 9.93
N HIS A 99 -16.71 18.92 10.23
CA HIS A 99 -15.92 17.95 9.45
C HIS A 99 -16.20 16.48 9.78
N ALA A 100 -15.77 15.61 8.85
CA ALA A 100 -15.65 14.16 8.97
C ALA A 100 -14.45 13.70 9.83
N LEU A 101 -13.75 14.64 10.50
CA LEU A 101 -12.56 14.43 11.34
C LEU A 101 -12.58 15.38 12.55
N ASP A 102 -13.64 15.36 13.36
CA ASP A 102 -13.51 15.87 14.73
C ASP A 102 -12.47 14.99 15.48
N GLY A 103 -11.19 15.41 15.57
CA GLY A 103 -10.15 14.74 16.37
C GLY A 103 -8.72 14.57 15.80
N PHE A 104 -8.38 15.09 14.61
CA PHE A 104 -7.05 14.89 13.97
C PHE A 104 -6.50 16.20 13.35
N TYR A 105 -5.18 16.47 13.39
CA TYR A 105 -4.56 17.65 12.72
C TYR A 105 -3.02 17.58 12.40
N VAL A 106 -2.58 18.33 11.36
CA VAL A 106 -1.24 18.42 10.67
C VAL A 106 -0.99 19.86 10.16
N ASP A 107 0.21 20.47 10.28
CA ASP A 107 0.51 21.92 10.01
C ASP A 107 1.36 22.26 8.75
N ILE A 108 0.83 22.99 7.75
CA ILE A 108 1.55 23.48 6.53
C ILE A 108 1.16 24.94 6.14
N PRO A 109 1.89 25.97 6.61
CA PRO A 109 1.49 27.38 6.50
C PRO A 109 1.75 27.99 5.10
N ALA A 110 1.07 27.47 4.07
CA ALA A 110 0.84 28.06 2.73
C ALA A 110 0.10 27.08 1.77
N GLY A 111 -0.25 25.87 2.20
CA GLY A 111 -0.57 24.74 1.32
C GLY A 111 0.68 24.03 0.81
N LEU A 112 0.53 22.86 0.17
CA LEU A 112 1.62 22.15 -0.51
C LEU A 112 1.94 22.85 -1.83
N GLN A 113 2.98 23.68 -1.86
CA GLN A 113 3.40 24.45 -3.04
C GLN A 113 4.68 23.88 -3.70
N GLY A 114 5.31 22.86 -3.11
CA GLY A 114 6.40 22.12 -3.74
C GLY A 114 6.92 20.89 -2.98
N LYS A 115 7.91 20.21 -3.58
CA LYS A 115 8.55 18.97 -3.09
C LYS A 115 9.03 19.03 -1.63
N HIS A 116 9.36 20.20 -1.10
CA HIS A 116 9.88 20.34 0.27
C HIS A 116 8.78 20.20 1.34
N GLU A 117 7.55 20.62 1.02
CA GLU A 117 6.40 20.54 1.93
C GLU A 117 5.74 19.16 1.85
N GLU A 118 5.85 18.51 0.68
CA GLU A 118 5.54 17.08 0.49
C GLU A 118 6.43 16.21 1.40
N HIS A 119 7.74 16.46 1.42
CA HIS A 119 8.66 15.80 2.36
C HIS A 119 8.31 16.05 3.84
N ALA A 120 7.81 17.22 4.22
CA ALA A 120 7.40 17.51 5.60
C ALA A 120 6.11 16.77 6.03
N LEU A 121 5.16 16.58 5.12
CA LEU A 121 4.00 15.70 5.33
C LEU A 121 4.45 14.25 5.54
N PHE A 122 5.41 13.80 4.74
CA PHE A 122 5.96 12.47 4.80
C PHE A 122 6.88 12.22 6.02
N ASP A 123 7.60 13.23 6.48
CA ASP A 123 8.34 13.19 7.76
C ASP A 123 7.38 13.11 8.96
N MET A 124 6.19 13.69 8.87
CA MET A 124 5.13 13.54 9.89
C MET A 124 4.46 12.18 9.86
N LEU A 125 4.23 11.61 8.68
CA LEU A 125 3.69 10.26 8.53
C LEU A 125 4.71 9.18 8.95
N ARG A 126 6.01 9.45 8.84
CA ARG A 126 7.10 8.67 9.45
C ARG A 126 7.04 8.57 10.98
N MET A 127 6.39 9.53 11.65
CA MET A 127 6.19 9.53 13.11
C MET A 127 5.00 8.66 13.56
N LEU A 128 4.28 8.03 12.62
CA LEU A 128 3.29 6.99 12.90
C LEU A 128 4.04 5.71 13.32
N GLU A 129 4.48 5.64 14.58
CA GLU A 129 5.17 4.48 15.14
C GLU A 129 4.24 3.26 15.15
N PRO A 130 4.65 2.09 14.62
CA PRO A 130 4.00 0.84 14.97
C PRO A 130 4.54 0.35 16.33
N ARG A 131 3.67 0.08 17.30
CA ARG A 131 4.04 -0.74 18.47
C ARG A 131 3.62 -2.18 18.24
N PHE A 132 4.59 -3.07 18.32
CA PHE A 132 4.46 -4.46 17.90
C PHE A 132 4.00 -5.34 19.06
N LEU A 133 2.95 -6.14 18.84
CA LEU A 133 2.56 -7.20 19.75
C LEU A 133 3.30 -8.48 19.34
N MET A 134 4.34 -8.85 20.10
CA MET A 134 4.96 -10.18 19.97
C MET A 134 4.08 -11.23 20.66
N GLY A 135 3.47 -12.12 19.89
CA GLY A 135 2.99 -13.41 20.37
C GLY A 135 4.07 -14.47 20.19
N ARG A 136 4.48 -15.17 21.25
CA ARG A 136 5.36 -16.35 21.15
C ARG A 136 4.53 -17.58 21.46
N HIS A 137 4.37 -18.48 20.49
CA HIS A 137 3.60 -19.71 20.68
C HIS A 137 4.43 -20.92 20.22
N GLY A 138 4.86 -21.75 21.17
CA GLY A 138 5.73 -22.90 20.91
C GLY A 138 7.20 -22.52 20.64
N ASP A 139 7.96 -23.48 20.08
CA ASP A 139 9.37 -23.30 19.73
C ASP A 139 9.58 -22.39 18.49
N THR A 140 8.51 -22.07 17.75
CA THR A 140 8.54 -21.19 16.57
C THR A 140 8.10 -19.77 16.97
N SER A 141 9.03 -18.81 17.03
CA SER A 141 8.70 -17.41 17.37
C SER A 141 8.21 -16.62 16.15
N PHE A 142 6.92 -16.69 15.82
CA PHE A 142 6.31 -15.82 14.79
C PHE A 142 5.80 -14.51 15.39
N SER A 143 6.27 -13.36 14.91
CA SER A 143 5.85 -12.04 15.40
C SER A 143 4.84 -11.38 14.44
N SER A 144 3.77 -10.75 14.93
CA SER A 144 2.87 -9.96 14.09
C SER A 144 3.10 -8.47 14.32
N LEU A 145 3.22 -7.73 13.23
CA LEU A 145 3.46 -6.30 13.19
C LEU A 145 2.17 -5.58 12.82
N ILE A 146 1.52 -4.96 13.80
CA ILE A 146 0.25 -4.26 13.62
C ILE A 146 0.55 -2.76 13.59
N PRO A 147 0.13 -2.03 12.54
CA PRO A 147 0.34 -0.58 12.49
C PRO A 147 -0.52 0.10 13.56
N GLU A 148 0.08 0.93 14.41
CA GLU A 148 -0.64 1.77 15.35
C GLU A 148 -0.57 3.22 14.85
N LEU A 149 -1.69 3.93 14.91
CA LEU A 149 -1.77 5.32 14.47
C LEU A 149 -1.87 6.20 15.72
N PHE A 150 -0.79 6.88 16.08
CA PHE A 150 -0.76 7.73 17.26
C PHE A 150 -1.32 9.13 16.97
N PRO A 151 -2.23 9.66 17.82
CA PRO A 151 -2.67 11.04 17.73
C PRO A 151 -1.60 12.00 18.27
N ASN A 152 -1.27 13.05 17.52
CA ASN A 152 -0.39 14.12 17.98
C ASN A 152 -1.12 15.01 19.02
N THR A 153 -0.39 15.49 20.03
CA THR A 153 -0.93 16.21 21.22
C THR A 153 -1.07 17.73 21.03
N LYS A 154 -0.86 18.25 19.81
CA LYS A 154 -0.94 19.69 19.49
C LYS A 154 -1.99 19.98 18.42
N ASP A 155 -2.84 20.96 18.70
CA ASP A 155 -4.12 21.30 18.05
C ASP A 155 -3.95 22.28 16.86
N ASN A 156 -3.50 21.81 15.68
CA ASN A 156 -3.18 22.69 14.54
C ASN A 156 -3.94 22.41 13.22
N ARG A 157 -4.90 23.31 12.92
CA ARG A 157 -5.77 23.67 11.76
C ARG A 157 -5.42 23.70 10.23
N TYR A 158 -5.62 22.68 9.36
CA TYR A 158 -5.36 22.70 7.89
C TYR A 158 -6.45 22.16 6.95
N THR A 159 -6.51 22.73 5.74
CA THR A 159 -7.46 22.46 4.65
C THR A 159 -6.80 21.77 3.45
N THR A 160 -7.32 20.62 3.03
CA THR A 160 -6.77 19.71 1.99
C THR A 160 -7.50 19.75 0.64
N SER A 161 -8.38 20.74 0.43
CA SER A 161 -9.27 20.76 -0.74
C SER A 161 -8.47 20.90 -2.06
N ALA A 162 -8.61 19.91 -2.94
CA ALA A 162 -7.99 19.79 -4.28
C ALA A 162 -6.55 19.24 -4.34
N GLU A 163 -6.03 18.68 -3.24
CA GLU A 163 -4.73 17.99 -3.23
C GLU A 163 -4.88 16.48 -3.51
N TYR A 164 -3.91 15.91 -4.25
CA TYR A 164 -3.91 14.51 -4.67
C TYR A 164 -2.49 13.94 -4.64
N VAL A 165 -2.38 12.61 -4.47
CA VAL A 165 -1.10 11.89 -4.58
C VAL A 165 -1.17 10.87 -5.71
N ALA A 166 -0.08 10.71 -6.46
CA ALA A 166 0.04 9.65 -7.44
C ALA A 166 0.31 8.30 -6.75
N SER A 167 -0.56 7.32 -6.99
CA SER A 167 -0.42 5.96 -6.46
C SER A 167 -0.71 4.93 -7.56
N ALA A 168 -0.01 3.80 -7.55
CA ALA A 168 -0.29 2.71 -8.47
C ALA A 168 -1.33 1.75 -7.89
N LYS A 169 -2.49 1.61 -8.57
CA LYS A 169 -3.53 0.62 -8.22
C LYS A 169 -3.56 -0.51 -9.24
N VAL A 170 -3.95 -1.70 -8.79
CA VAL A 170 -4.16 -2.85 -9.69
C VAL A 170 -5.57 -2.77 -10.30
N VAL A 171 -5.64 -2.50 -11.60
CA VAL A 171 -6.89 -2.46 -12.38
C VAL A 171 -6.84 -3.52 -13.47
N LYS A 172 -7.81 -4.45 -13.46
CA LYS A 172 -7.90 -5.56 -14.43
C LYS A 172 -6.57 -6.33 -14.60
N GLY A 173 -5.92 -6.61 -13.49
CA GLY A 173 -4.66 -7.37 -13.44
C GLY A 173 -3.43 -6.62 -13.93
N HIS A 174 -3.49 -5.30 -14.12
CA HIS A 174 -2.33 -4.47 -14.45
C HIS A 174 -2.16 -3.36 -13.43
N SER A 175 -0.91 -2.92 -13.22
CA SER A 175 -0.63 -1.74 -12.41
C SER A 175 -0.94 -0.48 -13.22
N THR A 176 -1.69 0.45 -12.65
CA THR A 176 -2.05 1.73 -13.28
C THR A 176 -1.87 2.85 -12.29
N HIS A 177 -1.13 3.90 -12.67
CA HIS A 177 -1.03 5.13 -11.88
C HIS A 177 -2.37 5.87 -11.89
N VAL A 178 -2.83 6.22 -10.70
CA VAL A 178 -4.06 6.97 -10.47
C VAL A 178 -3.77 8.10 -9.48
N GLU A 179 -4.41 9.24 -9.70
CA GLU A 179 -4.44 10.33 -8.73
C GLU A 179 -5.45 9.96 -7.64
N VAL A 180 -5.00 9.93 -6.38
CA VAL A 180 -5.84 9.64 -5.21
C VAL A 180 -6.00 10.93 -4.41
N PRO A 181 -7.23 11.43 -4.21
CA PRO A 181 -7.48 12.59 -3.35
C PRO A 181 -6.94 12.37 -1.94
N LEU A 182 -6.37 13.41 -1.33
CA LEU A 182 -5.84 13.33 0.03
C LEU A 182 -6.92 12.93 1.06
N ASP A 183 -8.17 13.37 0.86
CA ASP A 183 -9.30 12.97 1.72
C ASP A 183 -9.57 11.46 1.68
N ASP A 184 -9.37 10.81 0.54
CA ASP A 184 -9.51 9.36 0.40
C ASP A 184 -8.36 8.63 1.12
N ILE A 185 -7.13 9.14 1.03
CA ILE A 185 -5.98 8.61 1.77
C ILE A 185 -6.21 8.71 3.28
N LEU A 186 -6.75 9.83 3.76
CA LEU A 186 -7.06 10.03 5.17
C LEU A 186 -8.19 9.11 5.65
N ALA A 187 -9.21 8.87 4.81
CA ALA A 187 -10.27 7.90 5.10
C ALA A 187 -9.71 6.47 5.19
N ASP A 188 -8.82 6.08 4.28
CA ASP A 188 -8.16 4.78 4.28
C ASP A 188 -7.31 4.58 5.56
N LEU A 189 -6.62 5.63 6.04
CA LEU A 189 -5.87 5.60 7.30
C LEU A 189 -6.79 5.47 8.53
N ALA A 190 -7.94 6.13 8.54
CA ALA A 190 -8.91 6.00 9.63
C ALA A 190 -9.52 4.59 9.70
N GLU A 191 -9.81 3.99 8.54
CA GLU A 191 -10.23 2.58 8.46
C GLU A 191 -9.11 1.65 8.96
N LEU A 192 -7.86 1.90 8.56
CA LEU A 192 -6.70 1.16 9.01
C LEU A 192 -6.55 1.22 10.54
N ALA A 193 -6.76 2.38 11.17
CA ALA A 193 -6.72 2.52 12.64
C ALA A 193 -7.71 1.56 13.30
N THR A 194 -8.94 1.53 12.78
CA THR A 194 -10.02 0.68 13.29
C THR A 194 -9.67 -0.80 13.14
N ARG A 195 -9.20 -1.20 11.95
CA ARG A 195 -8.79 -2.58 11.66
C ARG A 195 -7.58 -3.01 12.50
N SER A 196 -6.68 -2.09 12.80
CA SER A 196 -5.48 -2.37 13.59
C SER A 196 -5.82 -2.58 15.07
N SER A 197 -6.71 -1.74 15.63
CA SER A 197 -7.24 -1.96 16.97
C SER A 197 -7.98 -3.29 17.09
N ASP A 198 -8.76 -3.66 16.08
CA ASP A 198 -9.49 -4.93 16.04
C ASP A 198 -8.54 -6.14 15.94
N ALA A 199 -7.53 -6.05 15.06
CA ALA A 199 -6.51 -7.08 14.91
C ALA A 199 -5.70 -7.27 16.20
N ALA A 200 -5.33 -6.18 16.89
CA ALA A 200 -4.61 -6.23 18.15
C ALA A 200 -5.43 -6.95 19.24
N LEU A 201 -6.74 -6.68 19.31
CA LEU A 201 -7.64 -7.31 20.27
C LEU A 201 -7.82 -8.82 20.01
N HIS A 202 -7.92 -9.22 18.75
CA HIS A 202 -8.19 -10.60 18.35
C HIS A 202 -6.94 -11.44 18.05
N HIS A 203 -5.74 -10.85 18.13
CA HIS A 203 -4.49 -11.51 17.74
C HIS A 203 -4.23 -12.86 18.44
N PRO A 204 -4.43 -13.02 19.77
CA PRO A 204 -4.23 -14.30 20.44
C PRO A 204 -5.13 -15.41 19.88
N MET A 205 -6.40 -15.09 19.59
CA MET A 205 -7.35 -16.04 19.03
C MET A 205 -6.94 -16.50 17.61
N LEU A 206 -6.40 -15.58 16.79
CA LEU A 206 -5.90 -15.90 15.45
C LEU A 206 -4.67 -16.83 15.50
N LEU A 207 -3.78 -16.65 16.48
CA LEU A 207 -2.63 -17.53 16.70
C LEU A 207 -3.07 -18.94 17.15
N ASP A 208 -4.05 -19.02 18.05
CA ASP A 208 -4.60 -20.29 18.52
C ASP A 208 -5.30 -21.06 17.39
N ASP A 209 -6.09 -20.39 16.55
CA ASP A 209 -6.77 -21.02 15.40
C ASP A 209 -5.75 -21.49 14.35
N ALA A 210 -4.74 -20.66 14.04
CA ALA A 210 -3.66 -21.03 13.12
C ALA A 210 -2.88 -22.27 13.61
N THR A 211 -2.62 -22.37 14.91
CA THR A 211 -1.86 -23.50 15.47
C THR A 211 -2.70 -24.78 15.62
N SER A 212 -4.00 -24.65 15.92
CA SER A 212 -4.88 -25.79 16.21
C SER A 212 -5.61 -26.34 14.98
N ARG A 213 -5.75 -25.55 13.91
CA ARG A 213 -6.51 -25.88 12.70
C ARG A 213 -5.76 -25.52 11.42
N ALA A 214 -4.45 -25.74 11.38
CA ALA A 214 -3.65 -25.54 10.18
C ALA A 214 -4.22 -26.40 9.02
N SER A 215 -4.94 -25.74 8.11
CA SER A 215 -5.51 -26.35 6.90
C SER A 215 -4.56 -26.25 5.71
N LEU A 216 -3.53 -25.42 5.86
CA LEU A 216 -2.45 -25.21 4.91
C LEU A 216 -1.35 -26.25 5.14
N ASP A 217 -0.89 -26.88 4.06
CA ASP A 217 0.38 -27.60 4.00
C ASP A 217 1.30 -26.85 3.04
N LEU A 218 2.04 -25.88 3.58
CA LEU A 218 2.88 -24.98 2.79
C LEU A 218 3.99 -25.74 2.07
N ALA A 219 4.63 -26.71 2.74
CA ALA A 219 5.70 -27.52 2.17
C ALA A 219 5.21 -28.29 0.93
N SER A 220 4.05 -28.93 1.01
CA SER A 220 3.44 -29.66 -0.10
C SER A 220 3.10 -28.75 -1.27
N LEU A 221 2.52 -27.57 -1.01
CA LEU A 221 2.22 -26.60 -2.06
C LEU A 221 3.47 -26.08 -2.76
N ILE A 222 4.55 -25.80 -2.01
CA ILE A 222 5.83 -25.34 -2.57
C ILE A 222 6.45 -26.43 -3.45
N ASN A 223 6.48 -27.67 -2.96
CA ASN A 223 7.06 -28.79 -3.71
C ASN A 223 6.24 -29.15 -4.95
N ALA A 224 4.92 -29.00 -4.90
CA ALA A 224 4.04 -29.10 -6.06
C ALA A 224 4.05 -27.84 -6.95
N GLY A 225 4.78 -26.80 -6.54
CA GLY A 225 4.93 -25.53 -7.24
C GLY A 225 3.64 -24.77 -7.48
N ARG A 226 2.70 -24.85 -6.54
CA ARG A 226 1.37 -24.23 -6.62
C ARG A 226 1.39 -22.74 -6.29
N VAL A 227 2.21 -21.96 -7.00
CA VAL A 227 2.53 -20.55 -6.70
C VAL A 227 1.29 -19.66 -6.57
N ASP A 228 0.35 -19.71 -7.50
CA ASP A 228 -0.86 -18.87 -7.40
C ASP A 228 -1.79 -19.31 -6.24
N THR A 229 -1.74 -20.59 -5.84
CA THR A 229 -2.50 -21.08 -4.67
C THR A 229 -1.86 -20.57 -3.38
N ILE A 230 -0.54 -20.64 -3.29
CA ILE A 230 0.26 -20.06 -2.21
C ILE A 230 -0.07 -18.57 -2.02
N CYS A 231 -0.12 -17.79 -3.10
CA CYS A 231 -0.48 -16.37 -3.05
C CYS A 231 -1.87 -16.14 -2.43
N GLY A 232 -2.83 -17.03 -2.69
CA GLY A 232 -4.16 -16.96 -2.09
C GLY A 232 -4.16 -17.23 -0.59
N HIS A 233 -3.27 -18.11 -0.11
CA HIS A 233 -3.11 -18.37 1.32
C HIS A 233 -2.44 -17.21 2.05
N ILE A 234 -1.44 -16.55 1.46
CA ILE A 234 -0.81 -15.35 2.03
C ILE A 234 -1.89 -14.27 2.30
N SER A 235 -2.83 -14.05 1.37
CA SER A 235 -3.93 -13.10 1.58
C SER A 235 -4.90 -13.49 2.68
N ARG A 236 -5.28 -14.78 2.74
CA ARG A 236 -6.43 -15.22 3.55
C ARG A 236 -6.03 -15.55 4.98
N ASN A 237 -4.85 -16.16 5.15
CA ASN A 237 -4.38 -16.69 6.42
C ASN A 237 -2.90 -16.34 6.63
N PRO A 238 -2.54 -15.03 6.70
CA PRO A 238 -1.14 -14.59 6.78
C PRO A 238 -0.41 -15.11 8.04
N VAL A 239 -1.14 -15.31 9.15
CA VAL A 239 -0.57 -15.82 10.41
C VAL A 239 -0.19 -17.31 10.30
N ASP A 240 -1.11 -18.17 9.86
CA ASP A 240 -0.85 -19.60 9.62
C ASP A 240 0.29 -19.77 8.58
N PHE A 241 0.22 -19.00 7.49
CA PHE A 241 1.28 -18.98 6.49
C PHE A 241 2.64 -18.59 7.09
N GLY A 242 2.68 -17.52 7.89
CA GLY A 242 3.89 -17.04 8.54
C GLY A 242 4.50 -18.06 9.51
N ILE A 243 3.68 -18.72 10.32
CA ILE A 243 4.14 -19.79 11.22
C ILE A 243 4.79 -20.92 10.42
N GLN A 244 4.14 -21.38 9.35
CA GLN A 244 4.70 -22.44 8.50
C GLN A 244 5.94 -22.00 7.73
N LEU A 245 6.01 -20.73 7.31
CA LEU A 245 7.18 -20.16 6.65
C LEU A 245 8.42 -20.19 7.56
N HIS A 246 8.26 -19.78 8.82
CA HIS A 246 9.34 -19.82 9.82
C HIS A 246 9.71 -21.25 10.23
N ALA A 247 8.72 -22.15 10.29
CA ALA A 247 8.96 -23.57 10.51
C ALA A 247 9.75 -24.21 9.35
N LEU A 248 9.45 -23.84 8.10
CA LEU A 248 10.23 -24.26 6.93
C LEU A 248 11.66 -23.72 7.01
N PHE A 249 11.83 -22.45 7.36
CA PHE A 249 13.17 -21.90 7.52
C PHE A 249 14.03 -22.69 8.53
N SER A 250 13.43 -23.03 9.67
CA SER A 250 14.13 -23.70 10.77
C SER A 250 14.37 -25.19 10.52
N ASN A 251 13.43 -25.89 9.86
CA ASN A 251 13.43 -27.36 9.77
C ASN A 251 13.67 -27.90 8.35
N ASP A 252 13.42 -27.11 7.30
CA ASP A 252 13.59 -27.47 5.88
C ASP A 252 14.00 -26.24 5.06
N ARG A 253 15.22 -25.77 5.35
CA ARG A 253 15.82 -24.58 4.74
C ARG A 253 15.81 -24.63 3.20
N GLN A 254 15.97 -25.82 2.62
CA GLN A 254 15.97 -26.00 1.16
C GLN A 254 14.61 -25.70 0.55
N THR A 255 13.51 -26.15 1.16
CA THR A 255 12.16 -25.85 0.70
C THR A 255 11.81 -24.39 0.90
N PHE A 256 12.25 -23.77 2.00
CA PHE A 256 12.12 -22.32 2.21
C PHE A 256 12.80 -21.53 1.08
N GLU A 257 14.07 -21.79 0.78
CA GLU A 257 14.79 -21.08 -0.28
C GLU A 257 14.19 -21.32 -1.65
N TYR A 258 13.71 -22.54 -1.91
CA TYR A 258 13.02 -22.87 -3.15
C TYR A 258 11.73 -22.05 -3.30
N PHE A 259 10.99 -21.82 -2.21
CA PHE A 259 9.84 -20.92 -2.21
C PHE A 259 10.22 -19.46 -2.52
N ILE A 260 11.28 -18.94 -1.91
CA ILE A 260 11.74 -17.57 -2.22
C ILE A 260 12.12 -17.44 -3.70
N ARG A 261 12.81 -18.44 -4.28
CA ARG A 261 13.11 -18.50 -5.72
C ARG A 261 11.85 -18.55 -6.60
N GLN A 262 10.83 -19.33 -6.21
CA GLN A 262 9.52 -19.33 -6.88
C GLN A 262 8.88 -17.94 -6.85
N ARG A 263 8.91 -17.26 -5.70
CA ARG A 263 8.34 -15.94 -5.53
C ARG A 263 9.07 -14.88 -6.35
N LEU A 264 10.40 -14.97 -6.44
CA LEU A 264 11.23 -14.09 -7.23
C LEU A 264 10.88 -14.19 -8.73
N VAL A 265 10.86 -15.41 -9.28
CA VAL A 265 10.47 -15.63 -10.68
C VAL A 265 9.01 -15.21 -10.92
N HIS A 266 8.11 -15.46 -9.96
CA HIS A 266 6.73 -14.98 -10.05
C HIS A 266 6.68 -13.46 -10.14
N ARG A 267 7.43 -12.71 -9.32
CA ARG A 267 7.51 -11.24 -9.41
C ARG A 267 7.95 -10.77 -10.80
N TRP A 268 9.03 -11.34 -11.36
CA TRP A 268 9.51 -10.96 -12.69
C TRP A 268 8.50 -11.24 -13.80
N LEU A 269 7.87 -12.42 -13.79
CA LEU A 269 6.83 -12.75 -14.77
C LEU A 269 5.63 -11.78 -14.62
N ARG A 270 5.27 -11.42 -13.39
CA ARG A 270 4.13 -10.54 -13.13
C ARG A 270 4.41 -9.09 -13.50
N ALA A 271 5.65 -8.65 -13.38
CA ALA A 271 6.07 -7.35 -13.89
C ALA A 271 5.92 -7.24 -15.42
N THR A 272 6.19 -8.32 -16.16
CA THR A 272 6.07 -8.34 -17.63
C THR A 272 4.64 -8.55 -18.15
N TRP A 273 3.89 -9.49 -17.56
CA TRP A 273 2.60 -9.96 -18.11
C TRP A 273 1.38 -9.63 -17.23
N GLY A 274 1.56 -9.07 -16.04
CA GLY A 274 0.47 -8.76 -15.11
C GLY A 274 -0.19 -9.99 -14.47
N GLY A 275 -1.29 -9.75 -13.76
CA GLY A 275 -2.00 -10.72 -12.90
C GLY A 275 -3.09 -11.56 -13.59
N ASN A 276 -3.22 -11.53 -14.91
CA ASN A 276 -4.36 -12.13 -15.61
C ASN A 276 -4.21 -13.63 -15.92
N SER A 277 -2.99 -14.10 -16.15
CA SER A 277 -2.71 -15.52 -16.45
C SER A 277 -2.22 -16.27 -15.21
N SER A 278 -2.30 -17.61 -15.19
CA SER A 278 -1.67 -18.39 -14.10
C SER A 278 -0.15 -18.37 -14.22
N PHE A 279 0.55 -18.59 -13.10
CA PHE A 279 2.00 -18.70 -13.05
C PHE A 279 2.50 -19.85 -13.92
N ASP A 280 1.87 -21.03 -13.86
CA ASP A 280 2.28 -22.19 -14.67
C ASP A 280 2.22 -21.88 -16.17
N HIS A 281 1.19 -21.13 -16.59
CA HIS A 281 1.05 -20.70 -17.98
C HIS A 281 2.16 -19.72 -18.37
N LEU A 282 2.43 -18.71 -17.54
CA LEU A 282 3.49 -17.74 -17.81
C LEU A 282 4.87 -18.40 -17.82
N TYR A 283 5.18 -19.22 -16.82
CA TYR A 283 6.45 -19.93 -16.72
C TYR A 283 6.70 -20.81 -17.95
N THR A 284 5.71 -21.62 -18.34
CA THR A 284 5.83 -22.51 -19.51
C THR A 284 5.97 -21.72 -20.79
N LYS A 285 5.20 -20.64 -20.94
CA LYS A 285 5.27 -19.77 -22.12
C LYS A 285 6.62 -19.08 -22.25
N THR A 286 7.20 -18.63 -21.15
CA THR A 286 8.45 -17.86 -21.14
C THR A 286 9.68 -18.74 -21.26
N PHE A 287 9.72 -19.87 -20.56
CA PHE A 287 10.92 -20.72 -20.47
C PHE A 287 10.82 -22.03 -21.25
N GLY A 288 9.68 -22.32 -21.89
CA GLY A 288 9.47 -23.55 -22.67
C GLY A 288 9.44 -24.84 -21.84
N MET A 289 9.47 -24.75 -20.51
CA MET A 289 9.49 -25.90 -19.59
C MET A 289 8.37 -25.78 -18.57
N THR A 290 7.83 -26.91 -18.12
CA THR A 290 6.93 -26.93 -16.96
C THR A 290 7.72 -26.59 -15.70
N MET A 291 7.11 -25.81 -14.80
CA MET A 291 7.76 -25.47 -13.54
C MET A 291 7.85 -26.70 -12.62
N THR A 292 9.08 -26.95 -12.16
CA THR A 292 9.50 -28.00 -11.24
C THR A 292 10.72 -27.51 -10.46
N ARG A 293 11.12 -28.21 -9.39
CA ARG A 293 12.37 -27.88 -8.67
C ARG A 293 13.58 -27.95 -9.60
N THR A 294 13.65 -28.97 -10.45
CA THR A 294 14.74 -29.14 -11.42
C THR A 294 14.78 -28.03 -12.46
N SER A 295 13.64 -27.65 -13.05
CA SER A 295 13.62 -26.56 -14.03
C SER A 295 13.91 -25.20 -13.40
N MET A 296 13.56 -24.99 -12.13
CA MET A 296 13.97 -23.78 -11.40
C MET A 296 15.48 -23.77 -11.14
N VAL A 297 16.08 -24.88 -10.70
CA VAL A 297 17.53 -24.98 -10.51
C VAL A 297 18.27 -24.75 -11.83
N HIS A 298 17.75 -25.33 -12.93
CA HIS A 298 18.27 -25.08 -14.27
C HIS A 298 18.17 -23.60 -14.64
N LEU A 299 17.01 -22.98 -14.42
CA LEU A 299 16.80 -21.55 -14.65
C LEU A 299 17.81 -20.70 -13.88
N PHE A 300 18.02 -20.94 -12.58
CA PHE A 300 19.00 -20.19 -11.79
C PHE A 300 20.46 -20.52 -12.15
N GLY A 301 20.74 -21.70 -12.70
CA GLY A 301 22.04 -22.06 -13.26
C GLY A 301 22.32 -21.40 -14.62
N GLU A 302 21.28 -21.27 -15.46
CA GLU A 302 21.34 -20.62 -16.78
C GLU A 302 21.17 -19.10 -16.71
N MET A 303 20.54 -18.58 -15.65
CA MET A 303 20.41 -17.16 -15.34
C MET A 303 21.75 -16.46 -15.04
N ARG A 304 22.86 -17.01 -15.53
CA ARG A 304 24.00 -16.20 -16.00
C ARG A 304 23.60 -15.18 -17.07
N ILE A 305 22.38 -15.26 -17.60
CA ILE A 305 21.73 -14.16 -18.35
C ILE A 305 21.39 -12.94 -17.47
N ALA A 306 21.38 -13.08 -16.14
CA ALA A 306 21.36 -11.96 -15.20
C ALA A 306 22.68 -11.16 -15.17
N ASP A 307 23.78 -11.67 -15.75
CA ASP A 307 25.06 -10.93 -15.89
C ASP A 307 24.89 -9.65 -16.75
N ASN A 308 23.78 -9.52 -17.49
CA ASN A 308 23.49 -8.31 -18.27
C ASN A 308 22.97 -7.14 -17.42
N LEU A 309 22.47 -7.41 -16.21
CA LEU A 309 22.03 -6.33 -15.32
C LEU A 309 23.21 -5.79 -14.55
N ALA A 310 23.47 -4.50 -14.70
CA ALA A 310 24.53 -3.83 -13.95
C ALA A 310 24.35 -4.06 -12.45
N CYS A 311 25.48 -4.28 -11.76
CA CYS A 311 25.48 -4.26 -10.30
C CYS A 311 25.05 -2.89 -9.81
N VAL A 312 24.39 -2.86 -8.65
CA VAL A 312 24.15 -1.60 -7.95
C VAL A 312 25.42 -1.31 -7.16
N SER A 313 26.14 -0.25 -7.52
CA SER A 313 27.35 0.17 -6.82
C SER A 313 27.29 1.62 -6.36
N ALA A 314 28.04 1.91 -5.30
CA ALA A 314 28.24 3.25 -4.76
C ALA A 314 29.65 3.38 -4.17
N ALA A 315 30.15 4.61 -4.15
CA ALA A 315 31.35 4.94 -3.41
C ALA A 315 30.99 5.08 -1.93
N THR A 316 31.80 4.49 -1.06
CA THR A 316 31.71 4.66 0.38
C THR A 316 32.37 5.97 0.81
N ALA A 317 32.09 6.41 2.04
CA ALA A 317 32.73 7.58 2.63
C ALA A 317 34.27 7.47 2.70
N GLU A 318 34.82 6.25 2.68
CA GLU A 318 36.25 5.97 2.70
C GLU A 318 36.89 5.97 1.29
N GLY A 319 36.07 6.08 0.24
CA GLY A 319 36.51 6.06 -1.16
C GLY A 319 36.58 4.67 -1.79
N ASP A 320 36.20 3.62 -1.04
CA ASP A 320 36.05 2.26 -1.58
C ASP A 320 34.73 2.11 -2.34
N GLU A 321 34.69 1.25 -3.36
CA GLU A 321 33.46 0.93 -4.10
C GLU A 321 32.81 -0.32 -3.50
N VAL A 322 31.54 -0.19 -3.12
CA VAL A 322 30.70 -1.30 -2.68
C VAL A 322 29.73 -1.62 -3.82
N SER A 323 29.57 -2.90 -4.14
CA SER A 323 28.71 -3.35 -5.24
C SER A 323 27.89 -4.57 -4.84
N LEU A 324 26.60 -4.57 -5.18
CA LEU A 324 25.69 -5.69 -4.99
C LEU A 324 25.13 -6.14 -6.34
N SER A 325 25.11 -7.46 -6.58
CA SER A 325 24.50 -7.97 -7.80
C SER A 325 22.99 -7.72 -7.79
N ARG A 326 22.42 -7.47 -8.97
CA ARG A 326 20.98 -7.24 -9.09
C ARG A 326 20.16 -8.44 -8.62
N LEU A 327 20.67 -9.66 -8.82
CA LEU A 327 20.00 -10.88 -8.41
C LEU A 327 19.95 -11.00 -6.88
N GLU A 328 21.06 -10.75 -6.19
CA GLU A 328 21.12 -10.75 -4.71
C GLU A 328 20.17 -9.69 -4.13
N LEU A 329 20.17 -8.47 -4.71
CA LEU A 329 19.25 -7.41 -4.34
C LEU A 329 17.79 -7.85 -4.47
N GLU A 330 17.38 -8.32 -5.65
CA GLU A 330 15.99 -8.75 -5.87
C GLU A 330 15.58 -9.94 -4.99
N LEU A 331 16.52 -10.82 -4.62
CA LEU A 331 16.28 -11.90 -3.67
C LEU A 331 15.96 -11.35 -2.27
N VAL A 332 16.75 -10.40 -1.77
CA VAL A 332 16.50 -9.73 -0.49
C VAL A 332 15.17 -8.99 -0.50
N LEU A 333 14.89 -8.22 -1.57
CA LEU A 333 13.65 -7.47 -1.71
C LEU A 333 12.42 -8.39 -1.83
N THR A 334 12.56 -9.54 -2.51
CA THR A 334 11.51 -10.56 -2.57
C THR A 334 11.23 -11.17 -1.21
N LEU A 335 12.29 -11.48 -0.45
CA LEU A 335 12.15 -11.98 0.90
C LEU A 335 11.50 -10.94 1.81
N ALA A 336 11.90 -9.68 1.73
CA ALA A 336 11.30 -8.57 2.47
C ALA A 336 9.81 -8.38 2.12
N ASP A 337 9.42 -8.48 0.84
CA ASP A 337 8.01 -8.43 0.39
C ASP A 337 7.18 -9.56 1.00
N VAL A 338 7.71 -10.79 1.01
CA VAL A 338 7.06 -11.94 1.65
C VAL A 338 6.93 -11.70 3.15
N LEU A 339 8.01 -11.34 3.84
CA LEU A 339 8.00 -11.09 5.28
C LEU A 339 7.02 -9.98 5.63
N LEU A 340 7.02 -8.87 4.89
CA LEU A 340 6.06 -7.79 5.09
C LEU A 340 4.62 -8.27 4.92
N SER A 341 4.33 -9.10 3.91
CA SER A 341 2.98 -9.61 3.66
C SER A 341 2.42 -10.50 4.78
N VAL A 342 3.29 -11.21 5.51
CA VAL A 342 2.89 -12.14 6.57
C VAL A 342 2.99 -11.50 7.95
N HIS A 343 4.03 -10.71 8.19
CA HIS A 343 4.26 -10.06 9.47
C HIS A 343 3.40 -8.80 9.60
N SER A 344 3.14 -8.04 8.53
CA SER A 344 2.30 -6.84 8.58
C SER A 344 1.25 -6.79 7.46
N PRO A 345 0.28 -7.73 7.43
CA PRO A 345 -0.70 -7.81 6.35
C PRO A 345 -1.60 -6.57 6.23
N LEU A 346 -1.92 -5.92 7.35
CA LEU A 346 -2.69 -4.67 7.37
C LEU A 346 -1.94 -3.51 6.72
N PHE A 347 -0.64 -3.38 7.02
CA PHE A 347 0.22 -2.40 6.37
C PHE A 347 0.39 -2.70 4.89
N TYR A 348 0.77 -3.95 4.58
CA TYR A 348 1.09 -4.40 3.23
C TYR A 348 -0.04 -4.15 2.22
N THR A 349 -1.29 -4.29 2.67
CA THR A 349 -2.49 -4.12 1.84
C THR A 349 -3.00 -2.68 1.75
N SER A 350 -2.47 -1.75 2.56
CA SER A 350 -2.89 -0.34 2.58
C SER A 350 -1.93 0.53 1.79
N ASP A 351 -2.35 1.05 0.63
CA ASP A 351 -1.54 2.02 -0.13
C ASP A 351 -1.28 3.28 0.69
N ALA A 352 -2.28 3.73 1.46
CA ALA A 352 -2.15 4.89 2.33
C ALA A 352 -1.08 4.69 3.42
N ALA A 353 -0.99 3.50 4.03
CA ALA A 353 0.04 3.20 5.03
C ALA A 353 1.45 3.17 4.43
N VAL A 354 1.59 2.52 3.27
CA VAL A 354 2.87 2.41 2.57
C VAL A 354 3.34 3.80 2.13
N LEU A 355 2.45 4.58 1.48
CA LEU A 355 2.69 5.95 1.04
C LEU A 355 3.09 6.86 2.20
N ALA A 356 2.35 6.78 3.31
CA ALA A 356 2.63 7.50 4.53
C ALA A 356 4.04 7.21 5.07
N SER A 357 4.46 5.95 5.01
CA SER A 357 5.73 5.55 5.62
C SER A 357 6.94 5.88 4.76
N ILE A 358 6.86 5.68 3.45
CA ILE A 358 8.03 5.82 2.56
C ILE A 358 8.23 7.23 2.03
N GLY A 359 7.17 8.03 2.04
CA GLY A 359 7.30 9.42 1.68
C GLY A 359 7.24 9.75 0.20
N HIS A 360 6.71 8.86 -0.63
CA HIS A 360 6.63 9.03 -2.08
C HIS A 360 5.62 8.05 -2.71
N SER A 361 5.52 8.06 -4.04
CA SER A 361 4.60 7.20 -4.79
C SER A 361 4.82 5.72 -4.49
N VAL A 362 3.71 5.00 -4.39
CA VAL A 362 3.66 3.55 -4.18
C VAL A 362 3.50 2.87 -5.53
N ASP A 363 4.46 2.03 -5.88
CA ASP A 363 4.46 1.23 -7.09
C ASP A 363 4.26 -0.26 -6.77
N VAL A 364 3.44 -0.92 -7.58
CA VAL A 364 2.97 -2.28 -7.30
C VAL A 364 3.06 -3.18 -8.52
N ILE A 365 3.24 -4.47 -8.28
CA ILE A 365 3.19 -5.55 -9.27
C ILE A 365 1.89 -6.32 -9.05
N ALA A 366 1.08 -6.42 -10.10
CA ALA A 366 -0.19 -7.12 -10.07
C ALA A 366 0.00 -8.64 -9.95
N MET A 367 -0.65 -9.27 -8.98
CA MET A 367 -0.55 -10.72 -8.72
C MET A 367 -1.83 -11.45 -9.12
N HIS A 368 -1.71 -12.72 -9.55
CA HIS A 368 -2.85 -13.59 -9.77
C HIS A 368 -3.25 -14.27 -8.46
N ARG A 369 -4.53 -14.17 -8.08
CA ARG A 369 -5.12 -14.87 -6.91
C ARG A 369 -4.42 -14.62 -5.58
N GLY A 370 -3.93 -13.41 -5.31
CA GLY A 370 -3.32 -13.07 -4.03
C GLY A 370 -3.20 -11.56 -3.87
N PRO A 371 -2.49 -11.10 -2.83
CA PRO A 371 -2.31 -9.69 -2.63
C PRO A 371 -1.33 -9.17 -3.69
N ARG A 372 -1.37 -7.86 -3.98
CA ARG A 372 -0.34 -7.22 -4.80
C ARG A 372 1.06 -7.55 -4.26
N SER A 373 2.09 -7.33 -5.06
CA SER A 373 3.47 -7.25 -4.59
C SER A 373 3.97 -5.82 -4.71
N LEU A 374 4.82 -5.37 -3.80
CA LEU A 374 5.42 -4.05 -3.92
C LEU A 374 6.56 -4.10 -4.95
N SER A 375 6.69 -3.05 -5.77
CA SER A 375 7.82 -2.92 -6.70
C SER A 375 9.15 -2.90 -5.93
N SER A 376 10.27 -3.16 -6.62
CA SER A 376 11.61 -3.12 -6.02
C SER A 376 11.91 -1.78 -5.35
N ASN A 377 11.56 -0.66 -6.00
CA ASN A 377 11.67 0.69 -5.40
C ASN A 377 10.86 0.81 -4.11
N THR A 378 9.59 0.39 -4.15
CA THR A 378 8.67 0.56 -3.02
C THR A 378 9.09 -0.29 -1.82
N ILE A 379 9.44 -1.55 -2.04
CA ILE A 379 9.86 -2.44 -0.95
C ILE A 379 11.24 -2.06 -0.41
N ALA A 380 12.17 -1.58 -1.24
CA ALA A 380 13.45 -1.05 -0.79
C ALA A 380 13.26 0.19 0.09
N ALA A 381 12.39 1.12 -0.33
CA ALA A 381 12.05 2.29 0.46
C ALA A 381 11.41 1.90 1.80
N VAL A 382 10.45 0.98 1.82
CA VAL A 382 9.89 0.44 3.07
C VAL A 382 10.99 -0.13 3.95
N LEU A 383 11.82 -1.02 3.40
CA LEU A 383 12.82 -1.78 4.16
C LEU A 383 13.91 -0.89 4.78
N LEU A 384 14.38 0.12 4.04
CA LEU A 384 15.58 0.86 4.40
C LEU A 384 15.30 2.22 5.05
N THR A 385 14.12 2.80 4.81
CA THR A 385 13.85 4.19 5.20
C THR A 385 12.79 4.33 6.30
N THR A 386 12.12 3.23 6.68
CA THR A 386 10.98 3.27 7.61
C THR A 386 11.26 2.48 8.88
N GLN A 387 10.59 2.85 9.98
CA GLN A 387 10.66 2.10 11.24
C GLN A 387 10.15 0.66 11.10
N LEU A 388 9.14 0.45 10.26
CA LEU A 388 8.67 -0.90 9.92
C LEU A 388 9.77 -1.70 9.21
N GLY A 389 10.50 -1.03 8.32
CA GLY A 389 11.70 -1.56 7.69
C GLY A 389 12.73 -2.04 8.70
N SER A 390 13.00 -1.27 9.75
CA SER A 390 13.94 -1.66 10.82
C SER A 390 13.51 -2.95 11.55
N GLU A 391 12.22 -3.16 11.79
CA GLU A 391 11.75 -4.44 12.36
C GLU A 391 11.84 -5.60 11.37
N LEU A 392 11.50 -5.36 10.10
CA LEU A 392 11.68 -6.37 9.05
C LEU A 392 13.15 -6.74 8.89
N TRP A 393 14.04 -5.75 8.98
CA TRP A 393 15.49 -5.93 8.96
C TRP A 393 15.95 -6.79 10.13
N ARG A 394 15.46 -6.51 11.35
CA ARG A 394 15.73 -7.35 12.51
C ARG A 394 15.23 -8.79 12.32
N ILE A 395 14.10 -9.00 11.64
CA ILE A 395 13.64 -10.36 11.30
C ILE A 395 14.60 -11.02 10.30
N LEU A 396 15.04 -10.31 9.27
CA LEU A 396 16.02 -10.80 8.30
C LEU A 396 17.35 -11.19 8.97
N GLU A 397 17.91 -10.33 9.82
CA GLU A 397 19.14 -10.59 10.56
C GLU A 397 19.00 -11.81 11.48
N ASN A 398 17.86 -11.95 12.17
CA ASN A 398 17.62 -13.11 13.03
C ASN A 398 17.46 -14.41 12.24
N LEU A 399 16.83 -14.37 11.06
CA LEU A 399 16.74 -15.53 10.19
C LEU A 399 18.14 -15.94 9.74
N TYR A 400 18.95 -15.01 9.25
CA TYR A 400 20.26 -15.30 8.64
C TYR A 400 21.44 -15.06 9.59
N ALA A 401 21.23 -15.21 10.91
CA ALA A 401 22.26 -14.97 11.93
C ALA A 401 23.49 -15.89 11.80
N ASP A 402 23.33 -17.06 11.19
CA ASP A 402 24.38 -18.06 10.99
C ASP A 402 24.73 -18.27 9.50
N ASP A 403 24.37 -17.32 8.61
CA ASP A 403 24.57 -17.40 7.16
C ASP A 403 25.49 -16.26 6.68
N ASP A 404 26.80 -16.51 6.67
CA ASP A 404 27.84 -15.51 6.36
C ASP A 404 27.63 -14.84 4.98
N ASP A 405 27.17 -15.61 3.99
CA ASP A 405 26.96 -15.11 2.63
C ASP A 405 25.80 -14.10 2.60
N MET A 406 24.68 -14.44 3.24
CA MET A 406 23.54 -13.54 3.33
C MET A 406 23.79 -12.35 4.25
N GLN A 407 24.57 -12.52 5.31
CA GLN A 407 24.99 -11.40 6.15
C GLN A 407 25.83 -10.39 5.36
N ARG A 408 26.75 -10.87 4.52
CA ARG A 408 27.51 -10.00 3.62
C ARG A 408 26.59 -9.23 2.67
N VAL A 409 25.61 -9.91 2.06
CA VAL A 409 24.62 -9.29 1.17
C VAL A 409 23.81 -8.20 1.90
N LEU A 410 23.32 -8.48 3.11
CA LEU A 410 22.56 -7.52 3.90
C LEU A 410 23.43 -6.31 4.31
N ALA A 411 24.66 -6.55 4.76
CA ALA A 411 25.61 -5.50 5.12
C ALA A 411 25.93 -4.59 3.92
N THR A 412 26.23 -5.18 2.76
CA THR A 412 26.46 -4.45 1.51
C THR A 412 25.24 -3.62 1.10
N LEU A 413 24.02 -4.16 1.22
CA LEU A 413 22.80 -3.38 0.94
C LEU A 413 22.64 -2.17 1.87
N LEU A 414 22.95 -2.34 3.16
CA LEU A 414 22.89 -1.25 4.13
C LEU A 414 23.98 -0.19 3.85
N GLU A 415 25.21 -0.61 3.54
CA GLU A 415 26.29 0.30 3.14
C GLU A 415 25.95 1.09 1.87
N LEU A 416 25.33 0.44 0.88
CA LEU A 416 24.85 1.11 -0.33
C LEU A 416 23.79 2.17 0.00
N HIS A 417 22.86 1.87 0.89
CA HIS A 417 21.85 2.83 1.34
C HIS A 417 22.48 4.02 2.09
N ASP A 418 23.37 3.73 3.04
CA ASP A 418 23.99 4.73 3.91
C ASP A 418 24.98 5.63 3.17
N SER A 419 25.52 5.16 2.04
CA SER A 419 26.34 5.98 1.14
C SER A 419 25.59 7.19 0.57
N GLY A 420 24.26 7.09 0.41
CA GLY A 420 23.42 8.10 -0.24
C GLY A 420 23.65 8.26 -1.75
N ASP A 421 24.67 7.60 -2.32
CA ASP A 421 25.06 7.70 -3.72
C ASP A 421 24.33 6.66 -4.60
N ALA A 422 24.03 5.48 -4.06
CA ALA A 422 23.14 4.53 -4.73
C ALA A 422 21.71 5.08 -4.66
N THR A 423 21.17 5.54 -5.79
CA THR A 423 19.77 5.96 -5.85
C THR A 423 18.88 4.72 -5.82
N LEU A 424 18.68 4.13 -4.62
CA LEU A 424 17.73 3.04 -4.39
C LEU A 424 16.27 3.46 -4.68
N ALA A 425 16.03 4.76 -4.86
CA ALA A 425 14.78 5.30 -5.39
C ALA A 425 14.55 4.99 -6.89
N ASN A 426 15.59 4.58 -7.63
CA ASN A 426 15.56 4.27 -9.06
C ASN A 426 16.06 2.85 -9.34
N LEU A 427 15.71 1.87 -8.51
CA LEU A 427 16.03 0.48 -8.81
C LEU A 427 15.34 -0.01 -10.09
N ALA A 428 14.29 0.63 -10.59
CA ALA A 428 13.48 0.14 -11.70
C ALA A 428 12.89 -1.27 -11.43
N CYS A 429 11.83 -1.63 -12.16
CA CYS A 429 11.25 -2.96 -12.01
C CYS A 429 12.05 -3.97 -12.82
N VAL A 430 12.50 -5.07 -12.21
CA VAL A 430 13.11 -6.17 -12.97
C VAL A 430 12.03 -6.99 -13.64
N ARG A 431 12.15 -7.15 -14.96
CA ARG A 431 11.19 -7.85 -15.82
C ARG A 431 11.88 -8.97 -16.57
N VAL A 432 11.11 -9.95 -17.05
CA VAL A 432 11.58 -10.86 -18.09
C VAL A 432 11.26 -10.26 -19.46
N ASP A 433 12.24 -10.18 -20.33
CA ASP A 433 12.05 -9.79 -21.73
C ASP A 433 11.17 -10.81 -22.46
N LYS A 434 10.26 -10.30 -23.30
CA LYS A 434 9.21 -11.13 -23.93
C LYS A 434 9.75 -12.03 -25.03
N GLU A 435 10.88 -11.68 -25.62
CA GLU A 435 11.43 -12.37 -26.79
C GLU A 435 12.62 -13.26 -26.43
N SER A 436 13.54 -12.74 -25.62
CA SER A 436 14.79 -13.41 -25.25
C SER A 436 14.71 -14.21 -23.96
N ALA A 437 13.66 -14.04 -23.15
CA ALA A 437 13.54 -14.59 -21.80
C ALA A 437 14.69 -14.17 -20.85
N CYS A 438 15.40 -13.09 -21.18
CA CYS A 438 16.43 -12.47 -20.34
C CYS A 438 15.83 -11.52 -19.30
N LEU A 439 16.58 -11.19 -18.25
CA LEU A 439 16.16 -10.15 -17.30
C LEU A 439 16.53 -8.76 -17.83
N VAL A 440 15.61 -7.81 -17.73
CA VAL A 440 15.76 -6.41 -18.18
C VAL A 440 15.17 -5.45 -17.14
N THR A 441 15.54 -4.17 -17.22
CA THR A 441 14.99 -3.10 -16.36
C THR A 441 14.23 -2.06 -17.18
N ASP A 442 13.35 -1.30 -16.54
CA ASP A 442 12.49 -0.30 -17.19
C ASP A 442 13.26 0.76 -18.00
N ASP A 443 14.48 1.10 -17.54
CA ASP A 443 15.35 2.08 -18.21
C ASP A 443 15.92 1.57 -19.54
N ASP A 444 15.94 0.25 -19.76
CA ASP A 444 16.42 -0.32 -21.02
C ASP A 444 15.41 -0.13 -22.16
N HIS A 445 14.12 0.16 -21.87
CA HIS A 445 13.04 0.34 -22.85
C HIS A 445 12.07 1.49 -22.47
N ALA A 446 12.48 2.74 -22.73
CA ALA A 446 11.54 3.86 -22.88
C ALA A 446 10.74 3.74 -24.20
N PRO A 447 9.52 4.31 -24.29
CA PRO A 447 8.31 3.55 -24.67
C PRO A 447 8.07 3.45 -26.18
N ALA A 448 7.72 2.26 -26.65
CA ALA A 448 6.89 2.13 -27.84
C ALA A 448 5.42 2.26 -27.40
N ASP A 449 4.81 3.34 -27.87
CA ASP A 449 3.43 3.77 -27.73
C ASP A 449 2.38 2.74 -27.28
N LEU A 450 1.53 3.22 -26.38
CA LEU A 450 0.11 2.86 -26.25
C LEU A 450 -0.51 2.50 -27.61
N GLN A 451 -0.77 1.21 -27.88
CA GLN A 451 -1.97 0.79 -28.61
C GLN A 451 -2.49 -0.59 -28.15
N PRO A 452 -3.81 -0.74 -28.00
CA PRO A 452 -4.44 -2.02 -27.73
C PRO A 452 -4.59 -2.84 -29.03
N ASN A 453 -4.20 -4.12 -28.95
CA ASN A 453 -4.59 -5.23 -29.81
C ASN A 453 -4.27 -5.12 -31.32
N ASN A 454 -3.29 -5.91 -31.75
CA ASN A 454 -3.49 -7.09 -32.59
C ASN A 454 -2.10 -7.59 -33.00
N PHE A 455 -1.83 -8.89 -32.91
CA PHE A 455 -1.21 -9.65 -34.01
C PHE A 455 -1.13 -11.13 -33.63
N GLU A 456 -1.83 -11.94 -34.42
CA GLU A 456 -1.60 -13.36 -34.60
C GLU A 456 -0.23 -13.58 -35.25
N GLY A 457 0.46 -14.65 -34.81
CA GLY A 457 1.43 -15.38 -35.61
C GLY A 457 2.81 -14.76 -35.77
N THR A 458 3.81 -15.31 -35.07
CA THR A 458 5.07 -15.78 -35.66
C THR A 458 5.85 -16.66 -34.66
N SER A 459 6.61 -17.60 -35.22
CA SER A 459 7.06 -18.89 -34.66
C SER A 459 7.96 -18.82 -33.41
N PRO A 460 7.91 -19.82 -32.50
CA PRO A 460 8.90 -19.95 -31.43
C PRO A 460 10.26 -20.39 -31.97
N PHE A 461 11.33 -19.76 -31.46
CA PHE A 461 12.70 -20.23 -31.57
C PHE A 461 12.84 -21.51 -30.73
N ILE A 462 13.26 -22.61 -31.36
CA ILE A 462 13.58 -23.87 -30.69
C ILE A 462 15.01 -23.75 -30.16
N LEU A 463 15.17 -23.67 -28.83
CA LEU A 463 16.45 -23.98 -28.17
C LEU A 463 16.79 -25.43 -28.50
N ALA A 464 17.92 -25.64 -29.18
CA ALA A 464 18.39 -26.95 -29.58
C ALA A 464 18.57 -27.86 -28.35
N ALA A 465 17.95 -29.04 -28.39
CA ALA A 465 18.12 -30.06 -27.36
C ALA A 465 19.61 -30.45 -27.23
N PRO A 466 20.10 -30.76 -26.01
CA PRO A 466 21.45 -31.27 -25.82
C PRO A 466 21.62 -32.63 -26.53
N PRO A 467 22.82 -32.95 -27.05
CA PRO A 467 23.04 -34.21 -27.74
C PRO A 467 22.85 -35.37 -26.77
N GLY A 468 21.91 -36.25 -27.10
CA GLY A 468 21.69 -37.51 -26.40
C GLY A 468 22.92 -38.43 -26.48
N PRO A 469 23.00 -39.44 -25.61
CA PRO A 469 24.15 -40.34 -25.54
C PRO A 469 24.31 -41.08 -26.86
N THR A 470 25.54 -41.09 -27.37
CA THR A 470 25.94 -41.77 -28.60
C THR A 470 25.80 -43.27 -28.38
N ASP A 471 24.76 -43.86 -28.97
CA ASP A 471 24.57 -45.31 -28.99
C ASP A 471 25.63 -45.91 -29.93
N LEU A 472 26.50 -46.73 -29.35
CA LEU A 472 27.52 -47.48 -30.08
C LEU A 472 26.81 -48.51 -30.95
N GLY A 473 27.03 -48.43 -32.26
CA GLY A 473 26.45 -49.35 -33.23
C GLY A 473 26.78 -50.81 -32.91
N GLU A 474 25.74 -51.61 -32.72
CA GLU A 474 25.82 -53.05 -32.93
C GLU A 474 25.62 -53.36 -34.42
N ASP A 475 26.72 -53.66 -35.09
CA ASP A 475 26.74 -54.35 -36.37
C ASP A 475 26.08 -55.73 -36.22
N ARG A 476 24.94 -55.93 -36.89
CA ARG A 476 24.44 -57.26 -37.25
C ARG A 476 24.59 -57.48 -38.75
N GLN A 477 25.70 -58.11 -39.13
CA GLN A 477 25.82 -58.84 -40.39
C GLN A 477 25.73 -60.36 -40.15
N HIS A 478 25.16 -61.03 -41.15
CA HIS A 478 24.77 -62.43 -41.23
C HIS A 478 25.78 -63.49 -40.74
N CYS A 479 25.30 -64.42 -39.91
CA CYS A 479 25.20 -65.87 -40.15
C CYS A 479 24.60 -66.57 -38.92
#